data_AF-A0A918GLK5-F1
#
_entry.id   AF-A0A918GLK5-F1
#
_cell.length_a   1.000
_cell.length_b   1.000
_cell.length_c   1.000
_cell.angle_alpha   90.00
_cell.angle_beta   90.00
_cell.angle_gamma   90.00
#
_symmetry.space_group_name_H-M   'P 1'
#
loop_
_entity.id
_entity.type
_entity.pdbx_description
1 polymer ?
#
loop_
_entity_poly.entity_id
_entity_poly.type
_entity_poly.pdbx_seq_one_letter_code
_entity_poly.pdbx_strand_id
1 'polypeptide(L)'
;MAVKVSPAHRFASDRRPVVRARFEHAGHAYALKLTDPVQEERYRARGTGSYPLRESILTVSLAEEFDDRFYKLVAAIIERPPPS
;
A
#
# COMPACT_ATOMS: atom_id res chain seq x y z
N MET A 1 -9.25 -2.31 6.98
CA MET A 1 -8.03 -2.12 6.16
C MET A 1 -7.42 -0.76 6.49
N ALA A 2 -6.10 -0.59 6.35
CA ALA A 2 -5.43 0.69 6.55
C ALA A 2 -4.26 0.87 5.57
N VAL A 3 -3.87 2.11 5.30
CA VAL A 3 -2.57 2.43 4.70
C VAL A 3 -1.57 2.69 5.81
N LYS A 4 -0.47 1.95 5.81
CA LYS A 4 0.66 2.15 6.73
C LYS A 4 1.78 2.87 5.98
N VAL A 5 2.24 3.96 6.56
CA VAL A 5 3.51 4.60 6.18
C VAL A 5 4.53 4.25 7.25
N SER A 6 5.65 3.70 6.83
CA SER A 6 6.76 3.29 7.70
C SER A 6 8.07 3.87 7.18
N PRO A 7 9.06 4.14 8.05
CA PRO A 7 10.41 4.46 7.60
C PRO A 7 10.93 3.43 6.60
N ALA A 8 11.81 3.87 5.69
CA ALA A 8 12.56 2.96 4.85
C ALA A 8 13.33 1.96 5.70
N HIS A 9 13.46 0.73 5.21
CA HIS A 9 14.34 -0.23 5.88
C HIS A 9 15.78 0.29 5.86
N ARG A 10 16.56 -0.01 6.91
CA ARG A 10 17.93 0.53 7.04
C ARG A 10 18.87 0.17 5.87
N PHE A 11 18.54 -0.90 5.14
CA PHE A 11 19.28 -1.39 3.97
C PHE A 11 18.60 -1.07 2.63
N ALA A 12 17.49 -0.32 2.62
CA ALA A 12 16.87 0.11 1.38
C ALA A 12 17.77 1.13 0.67
N SER A 13 17.92 0.97 -0.65
CA SER A 13 18.59 1.93 -1.52
C SER A 13 17.83 3.25 -1.56
N ASP A 14 16.49 3.19 -1.59
CA ASP A 14 15.60 4.33 -1.45
C ASP A 14 15.28 4.59 0.04
N ARG A 15 15.57 5.81 0.51
CA ARG A 15 15.36 6.24 1.89
C ARG A 15 13.98 6.83 2.15
N ARG A 16 13.14 6.96 1.12
CA ARG A 16 11.76 7.48 1.26
C ARG A 16 10.91 6.53 2.10
N PRO A 17 9.99 7.05 2.94
CA PRO A 17 9.05 6.22 3.68
C PRO A 17 8.26 5.31 2.74
N VAL A 18 8.11 4.04 3.15
CA VAL A 18 7.41 3.02 2.39
C VAL A 18 5.94 3.04 2.76
N VAL A 19 5.09 3.06 1.73
CA VAL A 19 3.63 3.05 1.88
C VAL A 19 3.10 1.66 1.54
N ARG A 20 2.32 1.06 2.46
CA ARG A 20 1.73 -0.27 2.29
C ARG A 20 0.25 -0.28 2.64
N ALA A 21 -0.57 -0.95 1.84
CA ALA A 21 -1.92 -1.32 2.25
C ALA A 21 -1.85 -2.56 3.16
N ARG A 22 -2.50 -2.50 4.32
CA ARG A 22 -2.66 -3.58 5.28
C ARG A 22 -4.11 -3.99 5.38
N PHE A 23 -4.39 -5.25 5.07
CA PHE A 23 -5.75 -5.80 5.05
C PHE A 23 -5.73 -7.30 5.33
N GLU A 24 -6.90 -7.84 5.65
CA GLU A 24 -7.11 -9.27 5.79
C GLU A 24 -7.96 -9.76 4.60
N HIS A 25 -7.62 -10.92 4.06
CA HIS A 25 -8.39 -11.58 3.03
C HIS A 25 -8.28 -13.10 3.20
N ALA A 26 -9.44 -13.76 3.23
CA ALA A 26 -9.55 -15.21 3.43
C ALA A 26 -8.75 -15.74 4.65
N GLY A 27 -8.78 -15.01 5.78
CA GLY A 27 -8.06 -15.39 6.99
C GLY A 27 -6.55 -15.07 6.99
N HIS A 28 -6.03 -14.48 5.92
CA HIS A 28 -4.62 -14.11 5.80
C HIS A 28 -4.41 -12.60 5.87
N ALA A 29 -3.43 -12.17 6.67
CA ALA A 29 -3.00 -10.78 6.72
C ALA A 29 -2.03 -10.47 5.58
N TYR A 30 -2.31 -9.40 4.85
CA TYR A 30 -1.48 -8.88 3.75
C TYR A 30 -0.92 -7.51 4.08
N ALA A 31 0.30 -7.25 3.61
CA ALA A 31 0.97 -5.96 3.67
C ALA A 31 1.65 -5.66 2.33
N LEU A 32 0.88 -5.18 1.36
CA LEU A 32 1.32 -4.97 -0.02
C LEU A 32 1.78 -3.53 -0.24
N LYS A 33 2.85 -3.32 -1.01
CA LYS A 33 3.34 -1.99 -1.36
C LYS A 33 2.34 -1.28 -2.27
N LEU A 34 2.05 -0.01 -1.98
CA LEU A 34 1.29 0.88 -2.86
C LEU A 34 2.23 1.47 -3.91
N THR A 35 1.90 1.33 -5.19
CA THR A 35 2.75 1.78 -6.30
C THR A 35 2.09 2.82 -7.21
N ASP A 36 0.85 3.21 -6.94
CA ASP A 36 0.26 4.41 -7.54
C ASP A 36 1.04 5.64 -7.07
N PRO A 37 1.70 6.42 -7.95
CA PRO A 37 2.56 7.53 -7.53
C PRO A 37 1.79 8.66 -6.85
N VAL A 38 0.55 8.93 -7.26
CA VAL A 38 -0.27 10.01 -6.71
C VAL A 38 -0.73 9.63 -5.30
N GLN A 39 -1.20 8.41 -5.12
CA GLN A 39 -1.67 7.94 -3.82
C GLN A 39 -0.50 7.66 -2.87
N GLU A 40 0.61 7.10 -3.35
CA GLU A 40 1.81 6.89 -2.57
C GLU A 40 2.29 8.21 -1.98
N GLU A 41 2.43 9.26 -2.80
CA GLU A 41 2.87 10.57 -2.33
C GLU A 41 1.84 11.22 -1.39
N ARG A 42 0.54 11.09 -1.68
CA ARG A 42 -0.55 11.57 -0.80
C ARG A 42 -0.44 10.99 0.61
N TYR A 43 -0.11 9.72 0.76
CA TYR A 43 0.07 9.10 2.08
C TYR A 43 1.44 9.41 2.68
N ARG A 44 2.51 9.39 1.89
CA ARG A 44 3.86 9.74 2.35
C ARG A 44 3.91 11.14 2.96
N ALA A 45 3.25 12.12 2.34
CA ALA A 45 3.16 13.49 2.82
C ALA A 45 2.46 13.63 4.18
N ARG A 46 1.62 12.65 4.59
CA ARG A 46 0.99 12.64 5.92
C ARG A 46 1.93 12.21 7.05
N GLY A 47 3.13 11.72 6.72
CA GLY A 47 4.13 11.25 7.67
C GLY A 47 4.02 9.76 8.01
N THR A 48 4.88 9.30 8.93
CA THR A 48 4.85 7.92 9.43
C THR A 48 3.60 7.71 10.27
N GLY A 49 2.81 6.67 9.98
CA GLY A 49 1.51 6.51 10.60
C GLY A 49 0.74 5.32 10.09
N SER A 50 -0.43 5.09 10.68
CA SER A 50 -1.44 4.16 10.16
C SER A 50 -2.70 4.95 9.89
N TYR A 51 -3.20 4.90 8.66
CA TYR A 51 -4.34 5.66 8.18
C TYR A 51 -5.47 4.66 7.86
N PRO A 52 -6.46 4.50 8.74
CA PRO A 52 -7.60 3.63 8.48
C PRO A 52 -8.33 4.05 7.20
N LEU A 53 -8.70 3.06 6.39
CA LEU A 53 -9.56 3.26 5.23
C LEU A 53 -10.99 2.87 5.58
N ARG A 54 -11.95 3.56 4.97
CA ARG A 54 -13.37 3.17 5.00
C ARG A 54 -13.60 1.99 4.07
N GLU A 55 -14.84 1.75 3.68
CA GLU A 55 -15.14 0.82 2.59
C GLU A 55 -14.35 1.23 1.34
N SER A 56 -13.55 0.32 0.80
CA SER A 56 -12.64 0.62 -0.30
C SER A 56 -12.34 -0.63 -1.12
N ILE A 57 -12.04 -0.43 -2.40
CA ILE A 57 -11.61 -1.46 -3.34
C ILE A 57 -10.11 -1.29 -3.57
N LEU A 58 -9.37 -2.41 -3.55
CA LEU A 58 -7.97 -2.45 -3.94
C LEU A 58 -7.83 -3.01 -5.34
N THR A 59 -7.12 -2.31 -6.20
CA THR A 59 -6.61 -2.89 -7.45
C THR A 59 -5.26 -3.52 -7.15
N VAL A 60 -5.17 -4.84 -7.30
CA VAL A 60 -3.93 -5.60 -7.08
C VAL A 60 -3.38 -6.05 -8.43
N SER A 61 -2.12 -5.72 -8.71
CA SER A 61 -1.37 -6.22 -9.86
C SER A 61 -0.32 -7.24 -9.43
N LEU A 62 0.05 -8.11 -10.36
CA LEU A 62 1.27 -8.90 -10.25
C LEU A 62 2.39 -8.14 -10.97
N ALA A 63 3.50 -7.94 -10.28
CA ALA A 63 4.72 -7.43 -10.88
C ALA A 63 5.27 -8.42 -11.90
N GLU A 64 6.16 -7.94 -12.77
CA GLU A 64 7.02 -8.81 -13.56
C GLU A 64 7.88 -9.70 -12.64
N GLU A 65 8.36 -10.79 -13.21
CA GLU A 65 9.27 -11.70 -12.52
C GLU A 65 10.54 -10.97 -12.12
N PHE A 66 10.93 -11.14 -10.85
CA PHE A 66 12.18 -10.65 -10.33
C PHE A 66 12.76 -11.69 -9.38
N ASP A 67 13.93 -12.23 -9.73
CA ASP A 67 14.62 -13.27 -8.94
C ASP A 67 13.74 -14.50 -8.70
N ASP A 68 13.21 -15.07 -9.81
CA ASP A 68 12.32 -16.24 -9.87
C ASP A 68 11.03 -16.10 -9.03
N ARG A 69 10.59 -14.85 -8.77
CA ARG A 69 9.44 -14.54 -7.91
C ARG A 69 8.54 -13.49 -8.53
N PHE A 70 7.24 -13.67 -8.30
CA PHE A 70 6.21 -12.68 -8.61
C PHE A 70 5.72 -12.02 -7.33
N TYR A 71 5.57 -10.70 -7.37
CA TYR A 71 5.14 -9.92 -6.22
C TYR A 71 3.77 -9.30 -6.47
N LYS A 72 2.89 -9.40 -5.48
CA LYS A 72 1.60 -8.71 -5.49
C LYS A 72 1.80 -7.27 -5.03
N LEU A 73 1.25 -6.32 -5.77
CA LEU A 73 1.36 -4.88 -5.51
C LEU A 73 -0.04 -4.25 -5.52
N VAL A 74 -0.24 -3.18 -4.75
CA VAL A 74 -1.45 -2.38 -4.84
C VAL A 74 -1.22 -1.29 -5.87
N ALA A 75 -1.92 -1.39 -6.99
CA ALA A 75 -1.86 -0.44 -8.09
C ALA A 75 -2.80 0.76 -7.89
N ALA A 76 -3.85 0.63 -7.08
CA ALA A 76 -4.74 1.73 -6.70
C ALA A 76 -5.62 1.37 -5.49
N ILE A 77 -6.08 2.40 -4.77
CA ILE A 77 -7.05 2.34 -3.68
C ILE A 77 -8.23 3.23 -4.03
N ILE A 78 -9.43 2.67 -4.17
CA ILE A 78 -10.64 3.42 -4.49
C ILE A 78 -11.53 3.42 -3.24
N GLU A 79 -11.60 4.55 -2.54
CA GLU A 79 -12.46 4.72 -1.37
C GLU A 79 -13.92 4.96 -1.81
N ARG A 80 -14.88 4.29 -1.16
CA ARG A 80 -16.30 4.60 -1.39
C ARG A 80 -16.58 6.03 -0.92
N PRO A 81 -17.27 6.85 -1.73
CA PRO A 81 -17.65 8.19 -1.30
C PRO A 81 -18.53 8.13 -0.05
N PRO A 82 -18.47 9.16 0.81
CA PRO A 82 -19.38 9.27 1.94
C PRO A 82 -20.84 9.26 1.46
N PRO A 83 -21.79 8.74 2.26
CA PRO A 83 -23.20 8.84 1.93
C PRO A 83 -23.59 10.32 1.76
N SER A 84 -24.42 10.58 0.74
CA SER A 84 -25.01 11.89 0.43
C SER A 84 -26.01 12.33 1.49
#